data_AF-A0A6G0UWD4-F1
#
_entry.id   AF-A0A6G0UWD4-F1
#
_cell.length_a   1.000
_cell.length_b   1.000
_cell.length_c   1.000
_cell.angle_alpha   90.00
_cell.angle_beta   90.00
_cell.angle_gamma   90.00
#
_symmetry.space_group_name_H-M   'P 1'
#
loop_
_entity.id
_entity.type
_entity.pdbx_description
1 polymer ?
#
loop_
_entity_poly.entity_id
_entity_poly.type
_entity_poly.pdbx_seq_one_letter_code
_entity_poly.pdbx_strand_id
1 'polypeptide(L)'
;MDEGAHPRSNNKPNGNVRNSNNSGGSQFSIQNEISTIKQELAQMRNAVTLLEQEKDSLRKAIRKLKLENEHMKKKYKSIQVKLGDGQDDDSSAEIEQDYDEIGRDFILVGGVHDPFSLRFEATLTDANGLEHKSAERFFWFKMAEFFNDTEAMKAIREAPNFQSAEDAMRDIKDFKEDAWNEVRLKFWEEGQRLKFIQNKNILNLLIHSGKTYIAVASQDKFFGTGWRKTREEANKPIYWDGENQGGKTLMRLRKELKQGHSSNDDEEEETKRKYSDLRRFIWRRIDPAKRQTNGFRGRRGSRVIYGNSGR
;
A
#
# COMPACT_ATOMS: atom_id res chain seq x y z
N MET A 1 26.32 -42.87 -38.16
CA MET A 1 25.62 -44.15 -38.02
C MET A 1 24.16 -43.80 -37.84
N ASP A 2 23.38 -43.38 -38.83
CA ASP A 2 23.22 -43.71 -40.25
C ASP A 2 22.70 -45.11 -40.58
N GLU A 3 21.63 -45.07 -41.39
CA GLU A 3 20.99 -46.06 -42.27
C GLU A 3 20.16 -47.27 -41.77
N GLY A 4 19.02 -47.45 -42.48
CA GLY A 4 18.45 -48.77 -42.86
C GLY A 4 17.00 -49.01 -42.41
N ALA A 5 15.96 -48.50 -43.08
CA ALA A 5 15.31 -49.00 -44.31
C ALA A 5 14.36 -50.22 -44.16
N HIS A 6 13.09 -49.97 -44.53
CA HIS A 6 11.88 -50.79 -44.74
C HIS A 6 11.98 -52.24 -45.29
N PRO A 7 10.88 -53.03 -45.24
CA PRO A 7 10.02 -53.10 -46.43
C PRO A 7 8.50 -53.01 -46.20
N ARG A 8 7.84 -52.63 -47.30
CA ARG A 8 6.41 -52.41 -47.54
C ARG A 8 5.62 -53.71 -47.72
N SER A 9 4.30 -53.65 -47.52
CA SER A 9 3.34 -54.26 -48.45
C SER A 9 1.99 -53.54 -48.38
N ASN A 10 1.54 -53.09 -49.55
CA ASN A 10 0.27 -52.43 -49.82
C ASN A 10 -0.47 -53.34 -50.81
N ASN A 11 -1.71 -53.75 -50.51
CA ASN A 11 -2.72 -54.06 -51.54
C ASN A 11 -4.14 -54.00 -50.93
N LYS A 12 -4.91 -53.01 -51.42
CA LYS A 12 -6.38 -52.85 -51.30
C LYS A 12 -7.10 -53.81 -52.30
N PRO A 13 -8.46 -53.89 -52.45
CA PRO A 13 -9.54 -53.05 -51.90
C PRO A 13 -10.84 -53.78 -51.48
N ASN A 14 -11.77 -52.96 -50.98
CA ASN A 14 -13.21 -52.98 -51.30
C ASN A 14 -14.20 -53.60 -50.30
N GLY A 15 -15.17 -52.76 -49.89
CA GLY A 15 -16.57 -53.17 -49.84
C GLY A 15 -17.17 -53.48 -48.48
N ASN A 16 -17.99 -52.53 -48.03
CA ASN A 16 -19.22 -52.72 -47.25
C ASN A 16 -19.20 -52.81 -45.70
N VAL A 17 -19.56 -51.65 -45.13
CA VAL A 17 -20.76 -51.44 -44.31
C VAL A 17 -20.85 -52.19 -42.97
N ARG A 18 -20.59 -51.38 -41.93
CA ARG A 18 -21.23 -51.32 -40.59
C ARG A 18 -21.13 -52.57 -39.72
N ASN A 19 -20.39 -52.40 -38.62
CA ASN A 19 -20.99 -52.72 -37.33
C ASN A 19 -20.68 -51.63 -36.29
N SER A 20 -21.73 -50.96 -35.88
CA SER A 20 -21.83 -50.13 -34.68
C SER A 20 -21.40 -50.93 -33.45
N ASN A 21 -20.45 -50.43 -32.65
CA ASN A 21 -20.32 -50.73 -31.22
C ASN A 21 -19.11 -50.02 -30.57
N ASN A 22 -18.97 -48.69 -30.72
CA ASN A 22 -17.93 -47.95 -29.98
C ASN A 22 -18.42 -46.67 -29.26
N SER A 23 -19.72 -46.35 -29.38
CA SER A 23 -20.34 -45.20 -28.71
C SER A 23 -20.67 -45.48 -27.24
N GLY A 24 -20.94 -46.72 -26.86
CA GLY A 24 -21.29 -47.08 -25.47
C GLY A 24 -20.12 -46.99 -24.49
N GLY A 25 -18.89 -47.34 -24.91
CA GLY A 25 -17.69 -47.27 -24.07
C GLY A 25 -17.22 -45.85 -23.80
N SER A 26 -17.29 -44.96 -24.80
CA SER A 26 -16.99 -43.53 -24.63
C SER A 26 -18.02 -42.83 -23.75
N GLN A 27 -19.30 -43.13 -23.91
CA GLN A 27 -20.36 -42.52 -23.12
C GLN A 27 -20.31 -42.96 -21.65
N PHE A 28 -19.95 -44.23 -21.39
CA PHE A 28 -19.71 -44.76 -20.05
C PHE A 28 -18.46 -44.15 -19.38
N SER A 29 -17.38 -43.95 -20.13
CA SER A 29 -16.17 -43.25 -19.66
C SER A 29 -16.47 -41.81 -19.24
N ILE A 30 -17.23 -41.09 -20.06
CA ILE A 30 -17.65 -39.71 -19.76
C ILE A 30 -18.57 -39.67 -18.54
N GLN A 31 -19.47 -40.64 -18.36
CA GLN A 31 -20.32 -40.73 -17.17
C GLN A 31 -19.50 -40.92 -15.89
N ASN A 32 -18.45 -41.76 -15.94
CA ASN A 32 -17.54 -41.96 -14.81
C ASN A 32 -16.74 -40.69 -14.50
N GLU A 33 -16.20 -40.00 -15.52
CA GLU A 33 -15.53 -38.71 -15.35
C GLU A 33 -16.46 -37.65 -14.73
N ILE A 34 -17.71 -37.56 -15.20
CA ILE A 34 -18.73 -36.66 -14.62
C ILE A 34 -18.97 -37.00 -13.14
N SER A 35 -19.03 -38.29 -12.80
CA SER A 35 -19.20 -38.73 -11.40
C SER A 35 -18.02 -38.31 -10.54
N THR A 36 -16.79 -38.53 -11.01
CA THR A 36 -15.56 -38.12 -10.32
C THR A 36 -15.52 -36.61 -10.12
N ILE A 37 -15.80 -35.82 -11.17
CA ILE A 37 -15.83 -34.35 -11.10
C ILE A 37 -16.90 -33.87 -10.11
N LYS A 38 -18.07 -34.52 -10.06
CA LYS A 38 -19.11 -34.18 -9.07
C LYS A 38 -18.64 -34.43 -7.64
N GLN A 39 -17.91 -35.53 -7.41
CA GLN A 39 -17.36 -35.85 -6.10
C GLN A 39 -16.27 -34.85 -5.69
N GLU A 40 -15.38 -34.48 -6.61
CA GLU A 40 -14.35 -33.46 -6.39
C GLU A 40 -14.98 -32.07 -6.13
N LEU A 41 -16.03 -31.70 -6.86
CA LEU A 41 -16.79 -30.47 -6.60
C LEU A 41 -17.42 -30.47 -5.20
N ALA A 42 -17.94 -31.61 -4.75
CA ALA A 42 -18.49 -31.72 -3.39
C ALA A 42 -17.38 -31.58 -2.33
N GLN A 43 -16.22 -32.21 -2.54
CA GLN A 43 -15.06 -32.06 -1.66
C GLN A 43 -14.56 -30.61 -1.61
N MET A 44 -14.45 -29.94 -2.76
CA MET A 44 -14.07 -28.53 -2.83
C MET A 44 -15.06 -27.62 -2.10
N ARG A 45 -16.38 -27.85 -2.24
CA ARG A 45 -17.40 -27.09 -1.49
C ARG A 45 -17.24 -27.25 0.02
N ASN A 46 -17.02 -28.48 0.49
CA ASN A 46 -16.80 -28.75 1.91
C ASN A 46 -15.53 -28.06 2.44
N ALA A 47 -14.44 -28.09 1.66
CA ALA A 47 -13.20 -27.41 2.00
C ALA A 47 -13.39 -25.90 2.13
N VAL A 48 -14.15 -25.28 1.22
CA VAL A 48 -14.48 -23.85 1.30
C VAL A 48 -15.26 -23.53 2.58
N THR A 49 -16.26 -24.34 2.93
CA THR A 49 -17.04 -24.13 4.16
C THR A 49 -16.17 -24.23 5.42
N LEU A 50 -15.23 -25.17 5.47
CA LEU A 50 -14.29 -25.28 6.59
C LEU A 50 -13.38 -24.04 6.71
N LEU A 51 -12.85 -23.56 5.58
CA LEU A 51 -12.03 -22.35 5.56
C LEU A 51 -12.81 -21.11 6.00
N GLU A 52 -14.10 -21.01 5.66
CA GLU A 52 -14.97 -19.94 6.15
C GLU A 52 -15.17 -19.99 7.67
N GLN A 53 -15.33 -21.19 8.23
CA GLN A 53 -15.44 -21.38 9.68
C GLN A 53 -14.15 -21.01 10.42
N GLU A 54 -12.99 -21.44 9.91
CA GLU A 54 -11.69 -21.07 10.49
C GLU A 54 -11.47 -19.55 10.45
N LYS A 55 -11.79 -18.92 9.32
CA LYS A 55 -11.71 -17.46 9.17
C LYS A 55 -12.55 -16.74 10.23
N ASP A 56 -13.75 -17.22 10.53
CA ASP A 56 -14.60 -16.61 11.55
C ASP A 56 -14.10 -16.89 12.98
N SER A 57 -13.50 -18.06 13.23
CA SER A 57 -12.82 -18.37 14.49
C SER A 57 -11.63 -17.42 14.72
N LEU A 58 -10.78 -17.24 13.72
CA LEU A 58 -9.63 -16.34 13.76
C LEU A 58 -10.06 -14.90 13.99
N ARG A 59 -11.14 -14.44 13.33
CA ARG A 59 -11.72 -13.11 13.58
C ARG A 59 -12.14 -12.92 15.04
N LYS A 60 -12.76 -13.92 15.65
CA LYS A 60 -13.13 -13.87 17.09
C LYS A 60 -11.89 -13.81 17.98
N ALA A 61 -10.87 -14.62 17.69
CA ALA A 61 -9.61 -14.62 18.43
C ALA A 61 -8.90 -13.26 18.36
N ILE A 62 -8.79 -12.69 17.15
CA ILE A 62 -8.23 -11.35 16.92
C ILE A 62 -8.99 -10.30 17.75
N ARG A 63 -10.34 -10.33 17.73
CA ARG A 63 -11.16 -9.40 18.51
C ARG A 63 -10.87 -9.51 20.01
N LYS A 64 -10.71 -10.74 20.53
CA LYS A 64 -10.38 -10.96 21.95
C LYS A 64 -9.01 -10.37 22.30
N LEU A 65 -7.99 -10.63 21.48
CA LEU A 65 -6.63 -10.10 21.69
C LEU A 65 -6.60 -8.57 21.62
N LYS A 66 -7.36 -7.96 20.70
CA LYS A 66 -7.47 -6.50 20.63
C LYS A 66 -8.10 -5.88 21.88
N LEU A 67 -9.17 -6.48 22.41
CA LEU A 67 -9.77 -6.03 23.67
C LEU A 67 -8.79 -6.14 24.85
N GLU A 68 -8.00 -7.21 24.89
CA GLU A 68 -6.99 -7.42 25.92
C GLU A 68 -5.83 -6.41 25.79
N ASN A 69 -5.37 -6.13 24.58
CA ASN A 69 -4.39 -5.07 24.30
C ASN A 69 -4.90 -3.69 24.73
N GLU A 70 -6.15 -3.34 24.42
CA GLU A 70 -6.76 -2.08 24.84
C GLU A 70 -6.86 -1.98 26.37
N HIS A 71 -7.21 -3.07 27.05
CA HIS A 71 -7.18 -3.12 28.51
C HIS A 71 -5.76 -2.90 29.07
N MET A 72 -4.76 -3.53 28.45
CA MET A 72 -3.35 -3.39 28.83
C MET A 72 -2.83 -1.97 28.61
N LYS A 73 -3.16 -1.32 27.48
CA LYS A 73 -2.83 0.10 27.23
C LYS A 73 -3.43 1.02 28.28
N LYS A 74 -4.71 0.83 28.63
CA LYS A 74 -5.38 1.62 29.69
C LYS A 74 -4.69 1.43 31.03
N LYS A 75 -4.33 0.19 31.36
CA LYS A 75 -3.58 -0.12 32.58
C LYS A 75 -2.20 0.55 32.57
N TYR A 76 -1.47 0.47 31.46
CA TYR A 76 -0.17 1.13 31.26
C TYR A 76 -0.28 2.64 31.46
N LYS A 77 -1.24 3.30 30.79
CA LYS A 77 -1.48 4.74 30.94
C LYS A 77 -1.83 5.12 32.39
N SER A 78 -2.67 4.32 33.07
CA SER A 78 -3.01 4.56 34.48
C SER A 78 -1.79 4.46 35.41
N ILE A 79 -0.83 3.57 35.08
CA ILE A 79 0.41 3.40 35.84
C ILE A 79 1.36 4.56 35.54
N GLN A 80 1.51 4.98 34.28
CA GLN A 80 2.30 6.16 33.90
C GLN A 80 1.82 7.44 34.60
N VAL A 81 0.51 7.66 34.66
CA VAL A 81 -0.07 8.81 35.38
C VAL A 81 0.26 8.75 36.87
N LYS A 82 0.19 7.55 37.50
CA LYS A 82 0.55 7.35 38.92
C LYS A 82 2.04 7.54 39.20
N LEU A 83 2.91 7.38 38.21
CA LEU A 83 4.35 7.61 38.29
C LEU A 83 4.72 9.11 38.24
N GLY A 84 3.76 10.01 38.01
CA GLY A 84 4.00 11.46 37.98
C GLY A 84 4.47 12.02 36.64
N ASP A 85 4.52 11.19 35.60
CA ASP A 85 4.99 11.55 34.25
C ASP A 85 3.85 11.93 33.28
N GLY A 86 2.61 12.01 33.79
CA GLY A 86 1.41 12.22 32.98
C GLY A 86 1.14 13.68 32.67
N GLN A 87 1.87 14.27 31.72
CA GLN A 87 1.29 15.36 30.94
C GLN A 87 0.19 14.76 30.06
N ASP A 88 -1.06 15.18 30.28
CA ASP A 88 -2.19 14.93 29.39
C ASP A 88 -1.95 15.65 28.05
N ASP A 89 -1.05 15.09 27.26
CA ASP A 89 -0.77 15.55 25.92
C ASP A 89 -1.74 14.84 24.96
N ASP A 90 -2.80 15.55 24.57
CA ASP A 90 -3.80 15.15 23.56
C ASP A 90 -3.14 14.64 22.25
N SER A 91 -1.85 14.92 22.02
CA SER A 91 -1.09 14.42 20.86
C SER A 91 -0.67 12.94 20.94
N SER A 92 -0.51 12.37 22.13
CA SER A 92 -0.19 10.94 22.28
C SER A 92 -1.38 10.07 21.87
N ALA A 93 -2.60 10.59 22.00
CA ALA A 93 -3.82 9.88 21.62
C ALA A 93 -3.93 9.61 20.12
N GLU A 94 -3.43 10.52 19.27
CA GLU A 94 -3.40 10.31 17.82
C GLU A 94 -2.34 9.28 17.40
N ILE A 95 -1.18 9.28 18.06
CA ILE A 95 -0.05 8.40 17.73
C ILE A 95 -0.32 6.94 18.17
N GLU A 96 -1.02 6.75 19.28
CA GLU A 96 -1.30 5.43 19.89
C GLU A 96 -2.66 4.83 19.51
N GLN A 97 -3.39 5.47 18.59
CA GLN A 97 -4.72 5.04 18.18
C GLN A 97 -4.70 3.61 17.62
N ASP A 98 -5.61 2.75 18.10
CA ASP A 98 -5.79 1.42 17.53
C ASP A 98 -6.36 1.54 16.11
N TYR A 99 -5.86 0.74 15.18
CA TYR A 99 -6.28 0.76 13.78
C TYR A 99 -7.78 0.53 13.62
N ASP A 100 -8.40 -0.23 14.52
CA ASP A 100 -9.84 -0.45 14.50
C ASP A 100 -10.65 0.82 14.79
N GLU A 101 -10.06 1.81 15.47
CA GLU A 101 -10.72 3.05 15.86
C GLU A 101 -10.53 4.19 14.84
N ILE A 102 -9.49 4.12 14.00
CA ILE A 102 -9.22 5.10 12.92
C ILE A 102 -10.42 5.21 11.96
N GLY A 103 -11.15 4.10 11.78
CA GLY A 103 -12.30 4.04 10.89
C GLY A 103 -11.93 4.29 9.43
N ARG A 104 -12.54 5.30 8.82
CA ARG A 104 -12.35 5.61 7.39
C ARG A 104 -11.62 6.92 7.14
N ASP A 105 -11.32 7.74 8.14
CA ASP A 105 -10.73 9.07 7.93
C ASP A 105 -9.26 9.11 8.32
N PHE A 106 -8.41 8.76 7.35
CA PHE A 106 -6.96 8.77 7.46
C PHE A 106 -6.33 9.15 6.11
N ILE A 107 -5.07 9.53 6.16
CA ILE A 107 -4.21 9.77 4.99
C ILE A 107 -3.36 8.52 4.76
N LEU A 108 -3.46 7.92 3.57
CA LEU A 108 -2.61 6.81 3.17
C LEU A 108 -1.46 7.28 2.27
N VAL A 109 -0.29 7.46 2.90
CA VAL A 109 0.93 7.95 2.27
C VAL A 109 1.58 6.90 1.39
N GLY A 110 2.01 7.28 0.20
CA GLY A 110 2.90 6.47 -0.64
C GLY A 110 2.85 6.80 -2.13
N GLY A 111 3.83 6.29 -2.88
CA GLY A 111 4.02 6.60 -4.30
C GLY A 111 4.85 7.85 -4.54
N VAL A 112 5.09 8.18 -5.81
CA VAL A 112 5.95 9.30 -6.24
C VAL A 112 5.23 10.65 -6.29
N HIS A 113 3.90 10.64 -6.39
CA HIS A 113 3.07 11.84 -6.46
C HIS A 113 2.54 12.30 -5.09
N ASP A 114 2.97 11.65 -4.01
CA ASP A 114 2.49 11.91 -2.67
C ASP A 114 3.51 12.73 -1.88
N PRO A 115 3.23 14.00 -1.56
CA PRO A 115 4.22 14.89 -0.95
C PRO A 115 4.73 14.43 0.42
N PHE A 116 4.01 13.53 1.11
CA PHE A 116 4.47 12.97 2.40
C PHE A 116 5.35 11.73 2.24
N SER A 117 5.38 11.12 1.05
CA SER A 117 6.25 9.99 0.73
C SER A 117 7.73 10.39 0.73
N LEU A 118 8.65 9.49 1.11
CA LEU A 118 10.09 9.75 0.95
C LEU A 118 10.48 9.87 -0.52
N ARG A 119 9.74 9.19 -1.39
CA ARG A 119 10.00 9.12 -2.83
C ARG A 119 9.62 10.37 -3.59
N PHE A 120 8.84 11.24 -2.96
CA PHE A 120 8.44 12.49 -3.57
C PHE A 120 9.69 13.30 -3.87
N GLU A 121 9.84 13.70 -5.13
CA GLU A 121 10.98 14.48 -5.57
C GLU A 121 10.84 15.90 -5.02
N ALA A 122 11.69 16.21 -4.05
CA ALA A 122 11.85 17.50 -3.43
C ALA A 122 13.32 17.62 -3.05
N THR A 123 14.02 18.54 -3.70
CA THR A 123 15.42 18.80 -3.40
C THR A 123 15.55 19.26 -1.96
N LEU A 124 16.50 18.67 -1.25
CA LEU A 124 16.85 19.03 0.11
C LEU A 124 18.36 19.01 0.30
N THR A 125 18.86 19.89 1.14
CA THR A 125 20.27 20.01 1.48
C THR A 125 20.50 19.54 2.91
N ASP A 126 21.48 18.68 3.15
CA ASP A 126 21.83 18.23 4.50
C ASP A 126 22.74 19.23 5.24
N ALA A 127 23.07 18.91 6.50
CA ALA A 127 23.91 19.78 7.35
C ALA A 127 25.34 19.97 6.81
N ASN A 128 25.81 19.09 5.92
CA ASN A 128 27.12 19.18 5.28
C ASN A 128 27.05 19.96 3.95
N GLY A 129 25.88 20.48 3.57
CA GLY A 129 25.68 21.21 2.32
C GLY A 129 25.48 20.31 1.10
N LEU A 130 25.27 19.00 1.29
CA LEU A 130 25.04 18.08 0.16
C LEU A 130 23.56 18.08 -0.24
N GLU A 131 23.31 18.23 -1.54
CA GLU A 131 21.97 18.18 -2.11
C GLU A 131 21.52 16.74 -2.43
N HIS A 132 20.28 16.44 -2.09
CA HIS A 132 19.61 15.17 -2.33
C HIS A 132 18.28 15.45 -3.05
N LYS A 133 17.96 14.68 -4.12
CA LYS A 133 16.72 14.92 -4.91
C LYS A 133 15.42 14.51 -4.19
N SER A 134 15.53 13.76 -3.10
CA SER A 134 14.40 13.33 -2.27
C SER A 134 14.88 12.87 -0.89
N ALA A 135 13.93 12.76 0.05
CA ALA A 135 14.22 12.21 1.38
C ALA A 135 14.65 10.73 1.33
N GLU A 136 14.21 9.96 0.32
CA GLU A 136 14.62 8.56 0.17
C GLU A 136 16.08 8.45 -0.29
N ARG A 137 16.53 9.32 -1.19
CA ARG A 137 17.94 9.35 -1.60
C ARG A 137 18.85 9.77 -0.46
N PHE A 138 18.43 10.76 0.33
CA PHE A 138 19.11 11.10 1.58
C PHE A 138 19.20 9.89 2.51
N PHE A 139 18.08 9.18 2.71
CA PHE A 139 18.03 8.00 3.56
C PHE A 139 19.00 6.89 3.09
N TRP A 140 19.07 6.63 1.79
CA TRP A 140 20.03 5.66 1.24
C TRP A 140 21.47 6.15 1.30
N PHE A 141 21.72 7.44 1.08
CA PHE A 141 23.04 8.02 1.26
C PHE A 141 23.52 7.86 2.71
N LYS A 142 22.65 8.11 3.69
CA LYS A 142 22.94 7.88 5.11
C LYS A 142 23.15 6.41 5.47
N MET A 143 22.49 5.50 4.77
CA MET A 143 22.74 4.07 4.91
C MET A 143 24.15 3.71 4.42
N ALA A 144 24.55 4.19 3.23
CA ALA A 144 25.90 3.97 2.71
C ALA A 144 26.97 4.63 3.60
N GLU A 145 26.71 5.83 4.11
CA GLU A 145 27.57 6.54 5.07
C GLU A 145 27.74 5.73 6.37
N PHE A 146 26.66 5.15 6.90
CA PHE A 146 26.69 4.34 8.13
C PHE A 146 27.57 3.08 7.98
N PHE A 147 27.59 2.47 6.80
CA PHE A 147 28.45 1.31 6.50
C PHE A 147 29.84 1.69 5.95
N ASN A 148 30.18 2.98 5.90
CA ASN A 148 31.43 3.51 5.34
C ASN A 148 31.66 3.12 3.87
N ASP A 149 30.60 2.91 3.09
CA ASP A 149 30.69 2.59 1.67
C ASP A 149 30.72 3.86 0.80
N THR A 150 31.91 4.41 0.63
CA THR A 150 32.11 5.64 -0.15
C THR A 150 31.77 5.48 -1.64
N GLU A 151 31.86 4.26 -2.19
CA GLU A 151 31.50 4.00 -3.58
C GLU A 151 29.99 4.08 -3.76
N ALA A 152 29.22 3.44 -2.88
CA ALA A 152 27.77 3.52 -2.89
C ALA A 152 27.28 4.95 -2.58
N MET A 153 27.90 5.67 -1.65
CA MET A 153 27.59 7.09 -1.39
C MET A 153 27.70 7.94 -2.67
N LYS A 154 28.80 7.76 -3.42
CA LYS A 154 29.01 8.47 -4.69
C LYS A 154 27.98 8.07 -5.74
N ALA A 155 27.72 6.77 -5.89
CA ALA A 155 26.78 6.24 -6.87
C ALA A 155 25.33 6.72 -6.61
N ILE A 156 24.86 6.70 -5.35
CA ILE A 156 23.53 7.18 -4.97
C ILE A 156 23.37 8.67 -5.27
N ARG A 157 24.42 9.46 -4.99
CA ARG A 157 24.44 10.90 -5.22
C ARG A 157 24.40 11.25 -6.72
N GLU A 158 25.23 10.58 -7.51
CA GLU A 158 25.38 10.84 -8.95
C GLU A 158 24.29 10.16 -9.80
N ALA A 159 23.46 9.31 -9.19
CA ALA A 159 22.40 8.57 -9.89
C ALA A 159 21.42 9.51 -10.62
N PRO A 160 21.26 9.33 -11.96
CA PRO A 160 20.43 10.23 -12.77
C PRO A 160 18.94 10.10 -12.43
N ASN A 161 18.48 8.89 -12.13
CA ASN A 161 17.08 8.55 -11.88
C ASN A 161 16.94 7.68 -10.63
N PHE A 162 15.71 7.43 -10.21
CA PHE A 162 15.38 6.67 -9.01
C PHE A 162 15.97 5.25 -9.05
N GLN A 163 15.82 4.56 -10.17
CA GLN A 163 16.22 3.17 -10.31
C GLN A 163 17.73 3.00 -10.11
N SER A 164 18.53 3.87 -10.73
CA SER A 164 19.99 3.85 -10.55
C SER A 164 20.42 4.10 -9.10
N ALA A 165 19.68 4.90 -8.33
CA ALA A 165 19.96 5.11 -6.92
C ALA A 165 19.54 3.89 -6.07
N GLU A 166 18.42 3.26 -6.43
CA GLU A 166 17.95 2.04 -5.76
C GLU A 166 18.92 0.87 -6.00
N ASP A 167 19.44 0.73 -7.21
CA ASP A 167 20.42 -0.30 -7.55
C ASP A 167 21.71 -0.09 -6.74
N ALA A 168 22.24 1.15 -6.72
CA ALA A 168 23.40 1.49 -5.90
C ALA A 168 23.19 1.27 -4.39
N MET A 169 21.97 1.49 -3.91
CA MET A 169 21.60 1.21 -2.52
C MET A 169 21.62 -0.28 -2.20
N ARG A 170 21.20 -1.14 -3.14
CA ARG A 170 21.21 -2.61 -2.94
C ARG A 170 22.62 -3.18 -2.93
N ASP A 171 23.57 -2.48 -3.55
CA ASP A 171 24.97 -2.88 -3.66
C ASP A 171 25.85 -2.34 -2.51
N ILE A 172 25.27 -1.75 -1.46
CA ILE A 172 26.02 -1.28 -0.28
C ILE A 172 26.77 -2.46 0.37
N LYS A 173 28.08 -2.30 0.47
CA LYS A 173 28.99 -3.29 1.06
C LYS A 173 28.81 -3.38 2.57
N ASP A 174 29.09 -4.58 3.11
CA ASP A 174 29.07 -4.88 4.54
C ASP A 174 27.76 -4.53 5.27
N PHE A 175 26.65 -4.50 4.52
CA PHE A 175 25.32 -4.22 5.07
C PHE A 175 24.94 -5.25 6.15
N LYS A 176 24.61 -4.74 7.33
CA LYS A 176 24.12 -5.52 8.48
C LYS A 176 22.75 -5.00 8.89
N GLU A 177 21.73 -5.80 8.62
CA GLU A 177 20.33 -5.43 8.85
C GLU A 177 20.06 -5.03 10.30
N ASP A 178 20.55 -5.81 11.28
CA ASP A 178 20.34 -5.53 12.70
C ASP A 178 20.91 -4.17 13.11
N ALA A 179 22.15 -3.87 12.72
CA ALA A 179 22.80 -2.59 13.01
C ALA A 179 22.07 -1.41 12.33
N TRP A 180 21.59 -1.60 11.10
CA TRP A 180 20.79 -0.58 10.42
C TRP A 180 19.43 -0.37 11.09
N ASN A 181 18.78 -1.44 11.54
CA ASN A 181 17.46 -1.38 12.18
C ASN A 181 17.47 -0.53 13.46
N GLU A 182 18.59 -0.48 14.18
CA GLU A 182 18.75 0.37 15.36
C GLU A 182 18.73 1.88 15.05
N VAL A 183 19.19 2.29 13.86
CA VAL A 183 19.41 3.70 13.52
C VAL A 183 18.52 4.23 12.39
N ARG A 184 17.93 3.36 11.57
CA ARG A 184 17.21 3.74 10.34
C ARG A 184 16.06 4.72 10.59
N LEU A 185 15.35 4.61 11.72
CA LEU A 185 14.25 5.53 12.03
C LEU A 185 14.75 6.97 12.16
N LYS A 186 15.93 7.17 12.76
CA LYS A 186 16.54 8.49 12.93
C LYS A 186 16.80 9.15 11.57
N PHE A 187 17.45 8.44 10.65
CA PHE A 187 17.76 8.98 9.33
C PHE A 187 16.51 9.17 8.47
N TRP A 188 15.51 8.30 8.63
CA TRP A 188 14.21 8.45 7.98
C TRP A 188 13.51 9.75 8.43
N GLU A 189 13.48 10.00 9.73
CA GLU A 189 12.91 11.22 10.33
C GLU A 189 13.69 12.46 9.89
N GLU A 190 15.02 12.41 9.91
CA GLU A 190 15.88 13.51 9.51
C GLU A 190 15.61 13.93 8.06
N GLY A 191 15.54 12.97 7.13
CA GLY A 191 15.24 13.27 5.72
C GLY A 191 13.85 13.89 5.53
N GLN A 192 12.85 13.40 6.25
CA GLN A 192 11.49 13.97 6.22
C GLN A 192 11.46 15.38 6.81
N ARG A 193 12.14 15.60 7.94
CA ARG A 193 12.27 16.91 8.58
C ARG A 193 12.93 17.92 7.62
N LEU A 194 14.05 17.56 7.00
CA LEU A 194 14.74 18.41 6.01
C LEU A 194 13.79 18.77 4.86
N LYS A 195 13.07 17.79 4.32
CA LYS A 195 12.05 18.03 3.28
C LYS A 195 11.01 19.04 3.73
N PHE A 196 10.40 18.88 4.91
CA PHE A 196 9.35 19.79 5.38
C PHE A 196 9.87 21.20 5.67
N ILE A 197 11.01 21.33 6.34
CA ILE A 197 11.59 22.64 6.68
C ILE A 197 11.96 23.43 5.42
N GLN A 198 12.54 22.76 4.42
CA GLN A 198 13.02 23.43 3.21
C GLN A 198 11.93 23.64 2.15
N ASN A 199 10.83 22.88 2.21
CA ASN A 199 9.73 22.97 1.24
C ASN A 199 8.44 23.42 1.94
N LYS A 200 8.29 24.74 2.10
CA LYS A 200 7.14 25.36 2.80
C LYS A 200 5.78 24.85 2.32
N ASN A 201 5.58 24.70 1.02
CA ASN A 201 4.33 24.19 0.44
C ASN A 201 3.96 22.78 0.94
N ILE A 202 4.95 21.92 1.15
CA ILE A 202 4.76 20.55 1.65
C ILE A 202 4.48 20.58 3.16
N LEU A 203 5.15 21.47 3.90
CA LEU A 203 4.90 21.70 5.32
C LEU A 203 3.48 22.23 5.57
N ASN A 204 2.99 23.18 4.75
CA ASN A 204 1.63 23.70 4.85
C ASN A 204 0.61 22.57 4.73
N LEU A 205 0.79 21.65 3.78
CA LEU A 205 -0.06 20.46 3.63
C LEU A 205 -0.02 19.57 4.88
N LEU A 206 1.18 19.34 5.45
CA LEU A 206 1.34 18.55 6.66
C LEU A 206 0.58 19.19 7.83
N ILE A 207 0.73 20.49 8.06
CA ILE A 207 0.03 21.21 9.13
C ILE A 207 -1.48 21.23 8.89
N HIS A 208 -1.91 21.44 7.64
CA HIS A 208 -3.32 21.46 7.25
C HIS A 208 -4.01 20.11 7.45
N SER A 209 -3.26 19.00 7.49
CA SER A 209 -3.84 17.69 7.83
C SER A 209 -4.43 17.62 9.24
N GLY A 210 -4.10 18.58 10.12
CA GLY A 210 -4.76 18.75 11.40
C GLY A 210 -4.56 17.56 12.34
N LYS A 211 -5.66 16.91 12.74
CA LYS A 211 -5.68 15.69 13.57
C LYS A 211 -5.95 14.42 12.76
N THR A 212 -5.77 14.48 11.44
CA THR A 212 -6.01 13.32 10.57
C THR A 212 -4.87 12.33 10.75
N TYR A 213 -5.21 11.09 11.08
CA TYR A 213 -4.23 10.01 11.22
C TYR A 213 -3.48 9.79 9.90
N ILE A 214 -2.15 9.67 9.98
CA ILE A 214 -1.28 9.46 8.82
C ILE A 214 -0.71 8.04 8.86
N ALA A 215 -0.93 7.29 7.78
CA ALA A 215 -0.46 5.93 7.62
C ALA A 215 0.43 5.78 6.39
N VAL A 216 1.56 5.08 6.49
CA VAL A 216 2.48 4.84 5.37
C VAL A 216 2.21 3.46 4.76
N ALA A 217 1.86 3.43 3.48
CA ALA A 217 1.61 2.19 2.75
C ALA A 217 2.91 1.54 2.26
N SER A 218 3.61 0.89 3.19
CA SER A 218 4.83 0.11 2.96
C SER A 218 4.65 -1.34 3.44
N GLN A 219 5.33 -2.28 2.78
CA GLN A 219 5.43 -3.66 3.26
C GLN A 219 6.39 -3.82 4.43
N ASP A 220 7.31 -2.87 4.61
CA ASP A 220 8.11 -2.80 5.83
C ASP A 220 7.15 -2.54 7.00
N LYS A 221 6.98 -3.57 7.82
CA LYS A 221 6.04 -3.55 8.94
C LYS A 221 6.46 -2.59 10.05
N PHE A 222 7.72 -2.18 10.13
CA PHE A 222 8.12 -1.18 11.10
C PHE A 222 7.69 0.22 10.64
N PHE A 223 8.05 0.61 9.41
CA PHE A 223 7.76 1.96 8.93
C PHE A 223 6.30 2.16 8.52
N GLY A 224 5.65 1.13 7.98
CA GLY A 224 4.34 1.24 7.37
C GLY A 224 3.30 0.30 7.95
N THR A 225 2.21 0.18 7.20
CA THR A 225 1.03 -0.60 7.57
C THR A 225 1.16 -2.10 7.28
N GLY A 226 2.25 -2.53 6.66
CA GLY A 226 2.44 -3.90 6.15
C GLY A 226 1.90 -4.11 4.72
N TRP A 227 1.22 -3.11 4.15
CA TRP A 227 0.56 -3.22 2.85
C TRP A 227 1.07 -2.21 1.83
N ARG A 228 1.27 -2.67 0.58
CA ARG A 228 1.52 -1.78 -0.55
C ARG A 228 0.29 -0.94 -0.84
N LYS A 229 0.48 0.34 -1.20
CA LYS A 229 -0.61 1.28 -1.52
C LYS A 229 -1.58 0.78 -2.61
N THR A 230 -1.12 -0.10 -3.49
CA THR A 230 -1.92 -0.68 -4.58
C THR A 230 -2.88 -1.78 -4.15
N ARG A 231 -2.72 -2.35 -2.94
CA ARG A 231 -3.57 -3.39 -2.36
C ARG A 231 -4.84 -2.79 -1.77
N GLU A 232 -5.94 -3.53 -1.82
CA GLU A 232 -7.23 -3.06 -1.29
C GLU A 232 -7.20 -2.96 0.24
N GLU A 233 -6.50 -3.91 0.87
CA GLU A 233 -6.24 -4.04 2.29
C GLU A 233 -5.54 -2.80 2.86
N ALA A 234 -4.69 -2.13 2.08
CA ALA A 234 -4.03 -0.90 2.49
C ALA A 234 -5.02 0.23 2.84
N ASN A 235 -6.26 0.21 2.30
CA ASN A 235 -7.29 1.20 2.61
C ASN A 235 -8.22 0.77 3.76
N LYS A 236 -7.87 -0.29 4.49
CA LYS A 236 -8.70 -0.89 5.54
C LYS A 236 -7.83 -1.12 6.78
N PRO A 237 -7.81 -0.17 7.73
CA PRO A 237 -6.97 -0.25 8.92
C PRO A 237 -7.03 -1.57 9.70
N ILE A 238 -8.20 -2.21 9.72
CA ILE A 238 -8.41 -3.53 10.35
C ILE A 238 -7.48 -4.64 9.83
N TYR A 239 -6.95 -4.51 8.61
CA TYR A 239 -6.00 -5.48 8.03
C TYR A 239 -4.53 -5.10 8.22
N TRP A 240 -4.24 -3.88 8.69
CA TRP A 240 -2.87 -3.44 8.87
C TRP A 240 -2.21 -4.23 10.00
N ASP A 241 -1.01 -4.73 9.72
CA ASP A 241 -0.22 -5.57 10.63
C ASP A 241 1.21 -5.03 10.82
N GLY A 242 1.45 -3.79 10.40
CA GLY A 242 2.67 -3.03 10.69
C GLY A 242 2.46 -1.95 11.76
N GLU A 243 3.55 -1.46 12.34
CA GLU A 243 3.62 -0.48 13.42
C GLU A 243 3.42 0.97 12.98
N ASN A 244 3.53 1.25 11.67
CA ASN A 244 3.38 2.58 11.08
C ASN A 244 4.26 3.67 11.74
N GLN A 245 5.50 3.34 12.11
CA GLN A 245 6.42 4.31 12.72
C GLN A 245 6.67 5.54 11.83
N GLY A 246 6.65 5.36 10.50
CA GLY A 246 6.76 6.48 9.56
C GLY A 246 5.57 7.44 9.68
N GLY A 247 4.34 6.93 9.74
CA GLY A 247 3.15 7.76 9.93
C GLY A 247 3.16 8.49 11.26
N LYS A 248 3.51 7.78 12.34
CA LYS A 248 3.70 8.36 13.69
C LYS A 248 4.74 9.49 13.70
N THR A 249 5.86 9.29 13.01
CA THR A 249 6.91 10.30 12.85
C THR A 249 6.40 11.54 12.12
N LEU A 250 5.61 11.37 11.04
CA LEU A 250 4.99 12.50 10.34
C LEU A 250 4.05 13.30 11.24
N MET A 251 3.24 12.63 12.06
CA MET A 251 2.33 13.29 13.01
C MET A 251 3.10 14.03 14.12
N ARG A 252 4.23 13.47 14.59
CA ARG A 252 5.14 14.16 15.53
C ARG A 252 5.76 15.40 14.89
N LEU A 253 6.33 15.29 13.69
CA LEU A 253 6.92 16.41 12.96
C LEU A 253 5.88 17.50 12.67
N ARG A 254 4.64 17.13 12.35
CA ARG A 254 3.53 18.07 12.17
C ARG A 254 3.32 18.93 13.41
N LYS A 255 3.31 18.31 14.60
CA LYS A 255 3.12 19.03 15.87
C LYS A 255 4.28 19.98 16.14
N GLU A 256 5.50 19.49 15.99
CA GLU A 256 6.71 20.26 16.27
C GLU A 256 6.83 21.47 15.34
N LEU A 257 6.71 21.25 14.03
CA LEU A 257 6.91 22.30 13.03
C LEU A 257 5.77 23.31 12.99
N LYS A 258 4.58 22.97 13.52
CA LYS A 258 3.45 23.90 13.60
C LYS A 258 3.74 25.12 14.49
N GLN A 259 4.55 24.98 15.54
CA GLN A 259 4.77 26.05 16.52
C GLN A 259 5.53 27.26 15.96
N GLY A 260 6.40 27.04 14.97
CA GLY A 260 7.18 28.09 14.31
C GLY A 260 6.68 28.45 12.91
N HIS A 261 5.50 27.98 12.52
CA HIS A 261 5.01 28.11 11.16
C HIS A 261 3.89 29.15 11.05
N SER A 262 4.07 30.10 10.13
CA SER A 262 3.02 31.04 9.70
C SER A 262 2.80 30.92 8.19
N SER A 263 1.53 30.84 7.79
CA SER A 263 1.09 30.99 6.41
C SER A 263 0.30 32.29 6.25
N ASN A 264 0.31 32.86 5.06
CA ASN A 264 -0.58 33.97 4.69
C ASN A 264 -1.87 33.45 4.02
N ASP A 265 -2.86 34.32 3.83
CA ASP A 265 -4.18 33.93 3.31
C ASP A 265 -4.11 33.25 1.94
N ASP A 266 -3.24 33.73 1.04
CA ASP A 266 -3.06 33.17 -0.30
C ASP A 266 -2.46 31.74 -0.24
N GLU A 267 -1.43 31.54 0.59
CA GLU A 267 -0.83 30.23 0.83
C GLU A 267 -1.82 29.26 1.47
N GLU A 268 -2.67 29.73 2.38
CA GLU A 268 -3.71 28.91 3.01
C GLU A 268 -4.76 28.45 1.99
N GLU A 269 -5.24 29.34 1.12
CA GLU A 269 -6.20 29.00 0.08
C GLU A 269 -5.61 28.03 -0.96
N GLU A 270 -4.35 28.21 -1.35
CA GLU A 270 -3.66 27.26 -2.21
C GLU A 270 -3.50 25.89 -1.53
N THR A 271 -3.14 25.89 -0.25
CA THR A 271 -2.98 24.68 0.56
C THR A 271 -4.31 23.91 0.67
N LYS A 272 -5.42 24.60 0.96
CA LYS A 272 -6.77 24.00 1.01
C LYS A 272 -7.13 23.33 -0.32
N ARG A 273 -6.88 23.99 -1.45
CA ARG A 273 -7.14 23.44 -2.80
C ARG A 273 -6.31 22.18 -3.04
N LYS A 274 -4.98 22.27 -2.87
CA LYS A 274 -4.06 21.14 -3.06
C LYS A 274 -4.40 19.97 -2.13
N TYR A 275 -4.71 20.24 -0.86
CA TYR A 275 -5.10 19.22 0.11
C TYR A 275 -6.36 18.47 -0.32
N SER A 276 -7.37 19.19 -0.81
CA SER A 276 -8.60 18.60 -1.36
C SER A 276 -8.32 17.67 -2.53
N ASP A 277 -7.47 18.09 -3.48
CA ASP A 277 -7.07 17.28 -4.63
C ASP A 277 -6.29 16.03 -4.21
N LEU A 278 -5.31 16.17 -3.30
CA LEU A 278 -4.55 15.05 -2.76
C LEU A 278 -5.46 14.05 -2.03
N ARG A 279 -6.39 14.53 -1.22
CA ARG A 279 -7.37 13.69 -0.52
C ARG A 279 -8.26 12.92 -1.49
N ARG A 280 -8.59 13.52 -2.64
CA ARG A 280 -9.44 12.91 -3.67
C ARG A 280 -8.69 11.93 -4.56
N PHE A 281 -7.45 12.21 -4.93
CA PHE A 281 -6.74 11.52 -6.01
C PHE A 281 -5.53 10.70 -5.56
N ILE A 282 -4.88 11.08 -4.46
CA ILE A 282 -3.59 10.49 -4.03
C ILE A 282 -3.73 9.68 -2.72
N TRP A 283 -4.40 10.23 -1.70
CA TRP A 283 -4.46 9.62 -0.36
C TRP A 283 -5.60 8.62 -0.16
N ARG A 284 -6.54 8.52 -1.11
CA ARG A 284 -7.57 7.48 -1.11
C ARG A 284 -7.65 6.83 -2.48
N ARG A 285 -7.57 5.50 -2.52
CA ARG A 285 -7.99 4.73 -3.70
C ARG A 285 -9.52 4.63 -3.65
N ILE A 286 -10.22 5.58 -4.25
CA ILE A 286 -11.62 5.32 -4.62
C ILE A 286 -11.55 4.26 -5.71
N ASP A 287 -12.05 3.06 -5.37
CA ASP A 287 -12.28 1.93 -6.25
C ASP A 287 -12.51 2.38 -7.72
N PRO A 288 -11.64 1.98 -8.67
CA PRO A 288 -11.82 2.30 -10.08
C PRO A 288 -13.20 1.87 -10.60
N ALA A 289 -13.81 0.83 -10.02
CA ALA A 289 -15.16 0.38 -10.37
C ALA A 289 -16.25 1.41 -10.03
N LYS A 290 -16.04 2.26 -9.01
CA LYS A 290 -16.94 3.38 -8.69
C LYS A 290 -16.82 4.57 -9.64
N ARG A 291 -15.82 4.60 -10.55
CA ARG A 291 -15.77 5.61 -11.63
C ARG A 291 -16.85 5.38 -12.69
N GLN A 292 -17.29 4.15 -12.92
CA GLN A 292 -18.29 3.87 -13.96
C GLN A 292 -19.74 4.18 -13.53
N THR A 293 -20.05 4.23 -12.23
CA THR A 293 -21.44 4.39 -11.78
C THR A 293 -21.92 5.84 -11.63
N ASN A 294 -21.02 6.83 -11.63
CA ASN A 294 -21.37 8.25 -11.50
C ASN A 294 -21.34 9.04 -12.82
N GLY A 295 -21.16 8.37 -13.97
CA GLY A 295 -21.08 8.99 -15.29
C GLY A 295 -22.34 8.94 -16.15
N PHE A 296 -23.44 8.34 -15.69
CA PHE A 296 -24.70 8.26 -16.46
C PHE A 296 -25.93 8.37 -15.56
N ARG A 297 -26.19 9.55 -14.99
CA ARG A 297 -27.58 9.99 -14.77
C ARG A 297 -27.98 10.86 -15.96
N GLY A 298 -28.31 10.17 -17.05
CA GLY A 298 -29.00 10.76 -18.19
C GLY A 298 -30.27 11.45 -17.71
N ARG A 299 -30.30 12.76 -17.92
CA ARG A 299 -31.45 13.65 -17.73
C ARG A 299 -32.61 13.12 -18.58
N ARG A 300 -33.53 12.38 -17.97
CA ARG A 300 -34.81 12.00 -18.59
C ARG A 300 -35.72 13.23 -18.62
N GLY A 301 -36.05 13.67 -19.83
CA GLY A 301 -37.38 14.21 -20.14
C GLY A 301 -37.55 15.73 -20.13
N SER A 302 -37.17 16.38 -21.22
CA SER A 302 -38.00 17.47 -21.78
C SER A 302 -38.28 17.14 -23.24
N ARG A 303 -39.50 16.67 -23.51
CA ARG A 303 -40.08 16.56 -24.85
C ARG A 303 -40.11 17.96 -25.46
N VAL A 304 -39.33 18.19 -26.51
CA VAL A 304 -39.56 19.29 -27.44
C VAL A 304 -40.47 18.75 -28.53
N ILE A 305 -41.69 19.28 -28.57
CA ILE A 305 -42.68 19.05 -29.62
C ILE A 305 -42.20 19.84 -30.84
N TYR A 306 -41.81 19.15 -31.92
CA TYR A 306 -41.68 19.81 -33.22
C TYR A 306 -43.05 19.86 -33.87
N GLY A 307 -43.54 21.09 -34.03
CA GLY A 307 -44.74 21.42 -34.79
C GLY A 307 -44.52 21.16 -36.27
N ASN A 308 -45.48 20.46 -36.85
CA ASN A 308 -45.68 20.28 -38.27
C ASN A 308 -46.34 21.54 -38.82
N SER A 309 -45.70 22.26 -39.74
CA SER A 309 -46.36 23.28 -40.56
C SER A 309 -45.83 23.17 -41.98
N GLY A 310 -46.56 22.42 -42.80
CA GLY A 310 -46.45 22.51 -44.25
C GLY A 310 -47.12 23.79 -44.75
N ARG A 311 -46.39 24.54 -45.56
CA ARG A 311 -46.81 25.11 -46.84
C ARG A 311 -45.59 25.62 -47.58
#